data_AF-A0A9X7ILA1-F1
#
_entry.id   AF-A0A9X7ILA1-F1
#
_cell.length_a   1.000
_cell.length_b   1.000
_cell.length_c   1.000
_cell.angle_alpha   90.00
_cell.angle_beta   90.00
_cell.angle_gamma   90.00
#
_symmetry.space_group_name_H-M   'P 1'
#
loop_
_entity.id
_entity.type
_entity.pdbx_description
1 polymer ?
#
loop_
_entity_poly.entity_id
_entity_poly.type
_entity_poly.pdbx_seq_one_letter_code
_entity_poly.pdbx_strand_id
1 'polypeptide(L)'
;MAVRDGVVAWLGSDDVGRDQFSQAEVIELDGALVTPAFVDSHVHVTETGLCRIGLDLRPATSVQHCLQLIADYAAAHPGEPIRGHGWDESGWPEDRAPDTAAIDAVVGDRPAYLSRADVHSALASTVLRNLVPDLPAGIDAAAPLSGDAHHRVRAMAGTLLTAAQRAEARVAALD
;
A
#
# COMPACT_ATOMS: atom_id res chain seq x y z
N MET A 1 15.34 -18.13 29.45
CA MET A 1 16.08 -17.66 28.25
C MET A 1 16.82 -16.37 28.61
N ALA A 2 18.04 -16.16 28.12
CA ALA A 2 18.76 -14.89 28.23
C ALA A 2 19.06 -14.33 26.85
N VAL A 3 18.91 -13.01 26.67
CA VAL A 3 19.16 -12.31 25.41
C VAL A 3 20.22 -11.24 25.65
N ARG A 4 21.19 -11.16 24.75
CA ARG A 4 22.24 -10.12 24.75
C ARG A 4 22.46 -9.64 23.33
N ASP A 5 22.43 -8.33 23.13
CA ASP A 5 22.63 -7.69 21.82
C ASP A 5 21.70 -8.26 20.73
N GLY A 6 20.44 -8.54 21.09
CA GLY A 6 19.43 -9.10 20.18
C GLY A 6 19.59 -10.60 19.86
N VAL A 7 20.55 -11.30 20.48
CA VAL A 7 20.81 -12.72 20.26
C VAL A 7 20.48 -13.52 21.51
N VAL A 8 19.88 -14.70 21.34
CA VAL A 8 19.69 -15.66 22.44
C VAL A 8 21.07 -16.15 22.90
N ALA A 9 21.49 -15.69 24.08
CA ALA A 9 22.75 -16.06 24.70
C ALA A 9 22.65 -17.38 25.48
N TRP A 10 21.44 -17.72 25.95
CA TRP A 10 21.20 -18.96 26.68
C TRP A 10 19.72 -19.37 26.63
N LEU A 11 19.51 -20.69 26.55
CA LEU A 11 18.19 -21.34 26.58
C LEU A 11 18.29 -22.59 27.48
N GLY A 12 17.49 -22.66 28.54
CA GLY A 12 17.56 -23.72 29.55
C GLY A 12 16.73 -23.40 30.80
N SER A 13 17.08 -24.01 31.93
CA SER A 13 16.41 -23.83 33.24
C SER A 13 16.78 -22.53 33.96
N ASP A 14 15.78 -21.83 34.51
CA ASP A 14 15.93 -20.47 35.03
C ASP A 14 17.03 -20.28 36.08
N ASP A 15 17.26 -21.29 36.92
CA ASP A 15 18.31 -21.29 37.94
C ASP A 15 19.71 -21.12 37.33
N VAL A 16 20.03 -21.91 36.29
CA VAL A 16 21.32 -21.83 35.58
C VAL A 16 21.46 -20.50 34.85
N GLY A 17 20.37 -20.04 34.23
CA GLY A 17 20.34 -18.74 33.54
C GLY A 17 20.57 -17.57 34.49
N ARG A 18 19.89 -17.54 35.64
CA ARG A 18 20.02 -16.46 36.64
C ARG A 18 21.40 -16.42 37.28
N ASP A 19 22.05 -17.57 37.48
CA ASP A 19 23.41 -17.62 38.02
C ASP A 19 24.45 -17.08 37.00
N GLN A 20 24.40 -17.59 35.75
CA GLN A 20 25.33 -17.16 34.69
C GLN A 20 25.15 -15.69 34.29
N PHE A 21 23.92 -15.17 34.36
CA PHE A 21 23.56 -13.80 33.94
C PHE A 21 23.00 -12.99 35.12
N SER A 22 23.65 -13.05 36.28
CA SER A 22 23.19 -12.42 37.54
C SER A 22 23.03 -10.89 37.51
N GLN A 23 23.58 -10.22 36.50
CA GLN A 23 23.42 -8.77 36.27
C GLN A 23 22.39 -8.42 35.19
N ALA A 24 21.77 -9.41 34.55
CA ALA A 24 20.75 -9.16 33.53
C ALA A 24 19.45 -8.63 34.14
N GLU A 25 18.74 -7.82 33.37
CA GLU A 25 17.35 -7.49 33.67
C GLU A 25 16.50 -8.77 33.65
N VAL A 26 15.68 -8.95 34.68
CA VAL A 26 14.79 -10.11 34.81
C VAL A 26 13.38 -9.69 34.44
N ILE A 27 12.82 -10.36 33.42
CA ILE A 27 11.42 -10.23 33.02
C ILE A 27 10.71 -11.53 33.43
N GLU A 28 9.86 -11.44 34.46
CA GLU A 28 9.02 -12.56 34.87
C GLU A 28 7.86 -12.73 33.89
N LEU A 29 7.66 -13.95 33.42
CA LEU A 29 6.68 -14.25 32.36
C LEU A 29 5.39 -14.87 32.90
N ASP A 30 5.32 -15.18 34.19
CA ASP A 30 4.16 -15.79 34.86
C ASP A 30 3.59 -17.03 34.12
N GLY A 31 4.48 -17.84 33.53
CA GLY A 31 4.10 -19.04 32.78
C GLY A 31 3.65 -18.78 31.33
N ALA A 32 3.77 -17.55 30.82
CA ALA A 32 3.47 -17.23 29.43
C ALA A 32 4.38 -17.99 28.45
N LEU A 33 3.81 -18.31 27.29
CA LEU A 33 4.54 -18.96 26.20
C LEU A 33 5.46 -17.94 25.49
N VAL A 34 6.74 -18.30 25.38
CA VAL A 34 7.69 -17.63 24.48
C VAL A 34 7.93 -18.54 23.29
N THR A 35 7.73 -17.99 22.09
CA THR A 35 7.90 -18.68 20.81
C THR A 35 8.68 -17.77 19.86
N PRO A 36 9.38 -18.30 18.84
CA PRO A 36 9.88 -17.46 17.75
C PRO A 36 8.77 -16.58 17.18
N ALA A 37 9.12 -15.33 16.84
CA ALA A 37 8.22 -14.43 16.14
C ALA A 37 7.82 -15.00 14.77
N PHE A 38 6.70 -14.52 14.23
CA PHE A 38 6.33 -14.82 12.85
C PHE A 38 7.36 -14.23 11.88
N VAL A 39 7.70 -14.99 10.84
CA VAL A 39 8.54 -14.53 9.73
C VAL A 39 7.73 -14.72 8.45
N ASP A 40 7.34 -13.60 7.84
CA ASP A 40 6.72 -13.60 6.52
C ASP A 40 7.82 -13.58 5.45
N SER A 41 7.95 -14.69 4.72
CA SER A 41 8.94 -14.84 3.65
C SER A 41 8.58 -14.10 2.36
N HIS A 42 7.32 -13.65 2.20
CA HIS A 42 6.86 -12.96 1.00
C HIS A 42 5.80 -11.92 1.36
N VAL A 43 6.27 -10.68 1.50
CA VAL A 43 5.40 -9.52 1.75
C VAL A 43 5.75 -8.36 0.82
N HIS A 44 4.73 -7.64 0.37
CA HIS A 44 4.88 -6.39 -0.38
C HIS A 44 4.89 -5.19 0.58
N VAL A 45 5.93 -5.07 1.43
CA VAL A 45 5.97 -4.09 2.54
C VAL A 45 5.63 -2.66 2.09
N THR A 46 6.22 -2.19 0.98
CA THR A 46 5.96 -0.84 0.47
C THR A 46 4.50 -0.66 0.05
N GLU A 47 3.91 -1.61 -0.68
CA GLU A 47 2.50 -1.50 -1.11
C GLU A 47 1.53 -1.60 0.07
N THR A 48 1.80 -2.48 1.04
CA THR A 48 1.04 -2.55 2.30
C THR A 48 1.03 -1.21 3.01
N GLY A 49 2.19 -0.56 3.09
CA GLY A 49 2.35 0.79 3.64
C GLY A 49 1.55 1.84 2.89
N LEU A 50 1.70 1.88 1.57
CA LEU A 50 0.97 2.82 0.71
C LEU A 50 -0.54 2.65 0.82
N CYS A 51 -1.05 1.42 1.00
CA CYS A 51 -2.47 1.18 1.25
C CYS A 51 -2.94 1.66 2.63
N ARG A 52 -2.04 1.79 3.62
CA ARG A 52 -2.39 2.27 4.96
C ARG A 52 -2.40 3.80 5.06
N ILE A 53 -1.46 4.47 4.39
CA ILE A 53 -1.28 5.93 4.52
C ILE A 53 -1.76 6.71 3.29
N GLY A 54 -2.03 6.03 2.18
CA GLY A 54 -2.50 6.63 0.92
C GLY A 54 -4.01 6.81 0.86
N LEU A 55 -4.49 7.13 -0.34
CA LEU A 55 -5.93 7.30 -0.61
C LEU A 55 -6.68 5.96 -0.53
N ASP A 56 -7.55 5.83 0.47
CA ASP A 56 -8.46 4.69 0.62
C ASP A 56 -9.77 4.92 -0.14
N LEU A 57 -10.02 4.09 -1.15
CA LEU A 57 -11.23 4.12 -1.97
C LEU A 57 -12.24 3.03 -1.61
N ARG A 58 -11.94 2.15 -0.64
CA ARG A 58 -12.88 1.11 -0.16
C ARG A 58 -14.22 1.67 0.34
N PRO A 59 -14.27 2.88 0.96
CA PRO A 59 -15.55 3.46 1.38
C PRO A 59 -16.44 3.94 0.22
N ALA A 60 -15.95 3.98 -1.02
CA ALA A 60 -16.72 4.47 -2.15
C ALA A 60 -17.96 3.59 -2.40
N THR A 61 -19.11 4.25 -2.57
CA THR A 61 -20.43 3.60 -2.74
C THR A 61 -21.12 3.95 -4.06
N SER A 62 -20.50 4.81 -4.86
CA SER A 62 -20.94 5.22 -6.19
C SER A 62 -19.78 5.85 -6.96
N VAL A 63 -19.96 6.06 -8.27
CA VAL A 63 -19.00 6.79 -9.09
C VAL A 63 -18.74 8.19 -8.51
N GLN A 64 -19.80 8.90 -8.13
CA GLN A 64 -19.68 10.26 -7.59
C GLN A 64 -18.96 10.28 -6.24
N HIS A 65 -19.23 9.33 -5.36
CA HIS A 65 -18.54 9.24 -4.07
C HIS A 65 -17.05 8.92 -4.26
N CYS A 66 -16.71 8.00 -5.17
CA CYS A 66 -15.33 7.70 -5.54
C CYS A 66 -14.58 8.96 -6.02
N LEU A 67 -15.18 9.72 -6.95
CA LEU A 67 -14.62 10.96 -7.47
C LEU A 67 -14.44 12.03 -6.38
N GLN A 68 -15.37 12.11 -5.42
CA GLN A 68 -15.25 13.02 -4.29
C GLN A 68 -14.05 12.67 -3.40
N LEU A 69 -13.88 11.39 -3.04
CA LEU A 69 -12.73 10.93 -2.25
C LEU A 69 -11.40 11.26 -2.95
N ILE A 70 -11.35 11.06 -4.27
CA ILE A 70 -10.19 11.41 -5.09
C ILE A 70 -9.94 12.92 -5.04
N ALA A 71 -10.98 13.75 -5.25
CA ALA A 71 -10.88 15.20 -5.24
C ALA A 71 -10.43 15.76 -3.89
N ASP A 72 -10.96 15.22 -2.78
CA ASP A 72 -10.60 15.65 -1.43
C ASP A 72 -9.14 15.32 -1.12
N TYR A 73 -8.70 14.11 -1.47
CA TYR A 73 -7.30 13.72 -1.33
C TYR A 73 -6.37 14.58 -2.19
N ALA A 74 -6.79 14.84 -3.43
CA ALA A 74 -6.14 15.73 -4.36
C ALA A 74 -5.94 17.14 -3.79
N ALA A 75 -6.93 17.69 -3.10
CA ALA A 75 -6.86 19.02 -2.50
C ALA A 75 -5.96 19.04 -1.27
N ALA A 76 -5.96 17.97 -0.46
CA ALA A 76 -5.13 17.84 0.73
C ALA A 76 -3.63 17.62 0.44
N HIS A 77 -3.29 17.06 -0.73
CA HIS A 77 -1.92 16.72 -1.12
C HIS A 77 -1.52 17.43 -2.44
N PRO A 78 -1.33 18.76 -2.42
CA PRO A 78 -1.02 19.53 -3.62
C PRO A 78 0.37 19.19 -4.17
N GLY A 79 0.47 19.05 -5.50
CA GLY A 79 1.75 18.85 -6.20
C GLY A 79 2.30 17.42 -6.20
N GLU A 80 1.68 16.49 -5.46
CA GLU A 80 2.08 15.09 -5.43
C GLU A 80 1.30 14.22 -6.43
N PRO A 81 1.92 13.20 -7.03
CA PRO A 81 1.19 12.16 -7.75
C PRO A 81 0.17 11.48 -6.85
N ILE A 82 -1.00 11.15 -7.39
CA ILE A 82 -2.08 10.54 -6.62
C ILE A 82 -1.98 9.03 -6.73
N ARG A 83 -1.96 8.36 -5.57
CA ARG A 83 -2.02 6.90 -5.50
C ARG A 83 -3.12 6.49 -4.54
N GLY A 84 -4.03 5.64 -5.00
CA GLY A 84 -5.13 5.13 -4.19
C GLY A 84 -5.42 3.66 -4.45
N HIS A 85 -6.18 3.05 -3.56
CA HIS A 85 -6.52 1.64 -3.63
C HIS A 85 -7.94 1.37 -3.13
N GLY A 86 -8.59 0.39 -3.75
CA GLY A 86 -9.69 -0.33 -3.13
C GLY A 86 -11.08 0.03 -3.65
N TRP A 87 -11.18 0.77 -4.76
CA TRP A 87 -12.48 0.95 -5.40
C TRP A 87 -13.03 -0.41 -5.89
N ASP A 88 -14.32 -0.60 -5.78
CA ASP A 88 -15.05 -1.76 -6.27
C ASP A 88 -16.47 -1.33 -6.66
N GLU A 89 -16.71 -1.32 -7.96
CA GLU A 89 -17.94 -0.89 -8.59
C GLU A 89 -19.08 -1.91 -8.51
N SER A 90 -18.80 -3.17 -8.13
CA SER A 90 -19.75 -4.29 -8.19
C SER A 90 -21.04 -4.05 -7.39
N GLY A 91 -21.01 -3.14 -6.41
CA GLY A 91 -22.16 -2.76 -5.57
C GLY A 91 -22.68 -1.35 -5.82
N TRP A 92 -22.15 -0.62 -6.80
CA TRP A 92 -22.54 0.77 -7.06
C TRP A 92 -23.80 0.85 -7.93
N PRO A 93 -24.65 1.88 -7.77
CA PRO A 93 -25.87 2.04 -8.56
C PRO A 93 -25.64 2.09 -10.07
N GLU A 94 -24.49 2.59 -10.52
CA GLU A 94 -24.16 2.76 -11.93
C GLU A 94 -23.60 1.50 -12.61
N ASP A 95 -23.25 0.46 -11.84
CA ASP A 95 -22.60 -0.78 -12.31
C ASP A 95 -21.41 -0.52 -13.25
N ARG A 96 -20.64 0.53 -12.94
CA ARG A 96 -19.45 0.94 -13.70
C ARG A 96 -18.47 1.73 -12.85
N ALA A 97 -17.20 1.64 -13.20
CA ALA A 97 -16.15 2.51 -12.68
C ALA A 97 -16.22 3.93 -13.29
N PRO A 98 -15.57 4.94 -12.69
CA PRO A 98 -15.33 6.22 -13.36
C PRO A 98 -14.55 6.01 -14.67
N ASP A 99 -14.81 6.83 -15.67
CA ASP A 99 -13.94 6.87 -16.85
C ASP A 99 -12.73 7.78 -16.61
N THR A 100 -11.74 7.66 -17.49
CA THR A 100 -10.48 8.43 -17.39
C THR A 100 -10.70 9.94 -17.44
N ALA A 101 -11.70 10.43 -18.19
CA ALA A 101 -12.01 11.86 -18.26
C ALA A 101 -12.57 12.39 -16.93
N ALA A 102 -13.40 11.60 -16.23
CA ALA A 102 -13.88 11.93 -14.90
C ALA A 102 -12.75 11.98 -13.86
N ILE A 103 -11.75 11.08 -13.99
CA ILE A 103 -10.53 11.14 -13.18
C ILE A 103 -9.75 12.43 -13.47
N ASP A 104 -9.47 12.71 -14.75
CA ASP A 104 -8.74 13.92 -15.16
C ASP A 104 -9.41 15.20 -14.64
N ALA A 105 -10.75 15.25 -14.61
CA ALA A 105 -11.50 16.39 -14.10
C ALA A 105 -11.27 16.68 -12.60
N VAL A 106 -10.97 15.65 -11.79
CA VAL A 106 -10.74 15.83 -10.34
C VAL A 106 -9.26 15.87 -9.96
N VAL A 107 -8.37 15.33 -10.80
CA VAL A 107 -6.92 15.31 -10.51
C VAL A 107 -6.13 16.41 -11.25
N GLY A 108 -6.68 16.95 -12.34
CA GLY A 108 -6.01 17.91 -13.22
C GLY A 108 -4.82 17.28 -13.96
N ASP A 109 -3.73 18.03 -14.10
CA ASP A 109 -2.51 17.56 -14.78
C ASP A 109 -1.62 16.64 -13.90
N ARG A 110 -2.17 16.05 -12.84
CA ARG A 110 -1.42 15.16 -11.95
C ARG A 110 -1.52 13.70 -12.38
N PRO A 111 -0.41 12.95 -12.41
CA PRO A 111 -0.46 11.51 -12.58
C PRO A 111 -1.25 10.87 -11.42
N ALA A 112 -2.28 10.08 -11.75
CA ALA A 112 -3.07 9.34 -10.78
C ALA A 112 -3.11 7.84 -11.13
N TYR A 113 -2.83 6.98 -10.14
CA TYR A 113 -2.98 5.53 -10.20
C TYR A 113 -3.89 5.04 -9.08
N LEU A 114 -5.03 4.44 -9.42
CA LEU A 114 -6.03 4.01 -8.45
C LEU A 114 -6.36 2.53 -8.69
N SER A 115 -5.82 1.63 -7.88
CA SER A 115 -6.04 0.18 -8.05
C SER A 115 -7.41 -0.24 -7.54
N ARG A 116 -8.05 -1.17 -8.27
CA ARG A 116 -9.27 -1.84 -7.84
C ARG A 116 -8.99 -2.69 -6.59
N ALA A 117 -10.03 -3.01 -5.83
CA ALA A 117 -9.94 -3.88 -4.65
C ALA A 117 -9.25 -5.23 -4.93
N ASP A 118 -9.42 -5.80 -6.12
CA ASP A 118 -8.80 -7.07 -6.53
C ASP A 118 -7.35 -6.94 -7.05
N VAL A 119 -6.82 -5.71 -7.10
CA VAL A 119 -5.50 -5.35 -7.64
C VAL A 119 -5.19 -5.78 -9.07
N HIS A 120 -6.18 -6.22 -9.85
CA HIS A 120 -6.01 -6.68 -11.24
C HIS A 120 -6.37 -5.62 -12.28
N SER A 121 -7.03 -4.55 -11.85
CA SER A 121 -7.35 -3.39 -12.69
C SER A 121 -7.03 -2.08 -11.97
N ALA A 122 -6.86 -1.00 -12.74
CA ALA A 122 -6.71 0.33 -12.19
C ALA A 122 -7.32 1.42 -13.08
N LEU A 123 -7.83 2.45 -12.42
CA LEU A 123 -8.07 3.74 -13.06
C LEU A 123 -6.74 4.49 -13.14
N ALA A 124 -6.50 5.15 -14.26
CA ALA A 124 -5.29 5.91 -14.48
C ALA A 124 -5.58 7.18 -15.26
N SER A 125 -5.15 8.32 -14.74
CA SER A 125 -5.24 9.63 -15.42
C SER A 125 -4.58 9.59 -16.79
N THR A 126 -5.01 10.45 -17.71
CA THR A 126 -4.36 10.64 -19.02
C THR A 126 -2.87 10.95 -18.87
N VAL A 127 -2.49 11.80 -17.90
CA VAL A 127 -1.09 12.15 -17.65
C VAL A 127 -0.26 10.91 -17.33
N LEU A 128 -0.70 10.07 -16.38
CA LEU A 128 0.01 8.83 -16.06
C LEU A 128 0.10 7.86 -17.24
N ARG A 129 -0.98 7.71 -18.01
CA ARG A 129 -0.99 6.87 -19.23
C ARG A 129 0.07 7.34 -20.23
N ASN A 130 0.20 8.65 -20.44
CA ASN A 130 1.16 9.26 -21.36
C ASN A 130 2.62 9.12 -20.90
N LEU A 131 2.87 8.91 -19.61
CA LEU A 131 4.22 8.64 -19.10
C LEU A 131 4.69 7.20 -19.42
N VAL A 132 3.80 6.31 -19.84
CA VAL A 132 4.14 4.91 -20.16
C VAL A 132 4.51 4.78 -21.65
N PRO A 133 5.80 4.58 -21.98
CA PRO A 133 6.27 4.61 -23.38
C PRO A 133 5.71 3.48 -24.26
N ASP A 134 5.39 2.33 -23.66
CA ASP A 134 4.94 1.13 -24.38
C ASP A 134 3.55 0.67 -23.93
N LEU A 135 2.60 1.59 -23.76
CA LEU A 135 1.25 1.18 -23.41
C LEU A 135 0.61 0.39 -24.60
N PRO A 136 0.00 -0.79 -24.39
CA PRO A 136 -0.51 -1.61 -25.48
C PRO A 136 -1.51 -0.87 -26.37
N ALA A 137 -1.42 -1.05 -27.68
CA ALA A 137 -2.39 -0.49 -28.64
C ALA A 137 -3.76 -1.18 -28.51
N GLY A 138 -4.84 -0.47 -28.86
CA GLY A 138 -6.20 -1.01 -28.86
C GLY A 138 -6.86 -1.10 -27.49
N ILE A 139 -6.22 -0.59 -26.44
CA ILE A 139 -6.88 -0.37 -25.14
C ILE A 139 -7.89 0.77 -25.25
N ASP A 140 -8.98 0.64 -24.50
CA ASP A 140 -9.93 1.74 -24.35
C ASP A 140 -9.30 2.88 -23.55
N ALA A 141 -9.31 4.08 -24.13
CA ALA A 141 -8.77 5.28 -23.51
C ALA A 141 -9.58 5.73 -22.29
N ALA A 142 -10.87 5.38 -22.24
CA ALA A 142 -11.79 5.76 -21.17
C ALA A 142 -11.83 4.73 -20.04
N ALA A 143 -11.75 3.44 -20.35
CA ALA A 143 -11.98 2.36 -19.38
C ALA A 143 -10.79 2.12 -18.42
N PRO A 144 -11.02 1.47 -17.26
CA PRO A 144 -9.95 0.96 -16.41
C PRO A 144 -8.97 0.06 -17.19
N LEU A 145 -7.70 0.13 -16.82
CA LEU A 145 -6.65 -0.70 -17.39
C LEU A 145 -6.59 -2.04 -16.65
N SER A 146 -6.37 -3.13 -17.39
CA SER A 146 -6.16 -4.48 -16.87
C SER A 146 -4.98 -5.16 -17.57
N GLY A 147 -4.55 -6.32 -17.06
CA GLY A 147 -3.48 -7.13 -17.65
C GLY A 147 -2.16 -6.35 -17.82
N ASP A 148 -1.54 -6.49 -18.98
CA ASP A 148 -0.24 -5.85 -19.26
C ASP A 148 -0.27 -4.33 -19.18
N ALA A 149 -1.37 -3.68 -19.58
CA ALA A 149 -1.49 -2.23 -19.51
C ALA A 149 -1.53 -1.76 -18.05
N HIS A 150 -2.27 -2.47 -17.20
CA HIS A 150 -2.29 -2.24 -15.75
C HIS A 150 -0.91 -2.41 -15.12
N HIS A 151 -0.21 -3.50 -15.45
CA HIS A 151 1.13 -3.76 -14.90
C HIS A 151 2.13 -2.65 -15.26
N ARG A 152 2.11 -2.17 -16.51
CA ARG A 152 3.01 -1.10 -16.97
C ARG A 152 2.71 0.24 -16.29
N VAL A 153 1.43 0.58 -16.16
CA VAL A 153 1.02 1.80 -15.46
C VAL A 153 1.33 1.72 -13.96
N ARG A 154 1.14 0.57 -13.31
CA ARG A 154 1.54 0.35 -11.91
C ARG A 154 3.04 0.53 -11.72
N ALA A 155 3.85 -0.01 -12.63
CA ALA A 155 5.30 0.13 -12.60
C ALA A 155 5.71 1.59 -12.74
N MET A 156 5.13 2.32 -13.71
CA MET A 156 5.37 3.75 -13.88
C MET A 156 4.95 4.56 -12.66
N ALA A 157 3.77 4.31 -12.10
CA ALA A 157 3.33 4.98 -10.88
C ALA A 157 4.30 4.73 -9.70
N GLY A 158 4.96 3.58 -9.65
CA GLY A 158 5.98 3.28 -8.65
C GLY A 158 7.28 4.10 -8.79
N THR A 159 7.64 4.51 -10.01
CA THR A 159 8.83 5.34 -10.25
C THR A 159 8.64 6.78 -9.79
N LEU A 160 7.38 7.24 -9.70
CA LEU A 160 7.00 8.57 -9.23
C LEU A 160 7.14 8.75 -7.72
N LEU A 161 7.29 7.66 -6.96
CA LEU A 161 7.53 7.73 -5.52
C LEU A 161 8.97 8.17 -5.24
N THR A 162 9.14 9.07 -4.28
CA THR A 162 10.45 9.43 -3.75
C THR A 162 11.01 8.33 -2.84
N ALA A 163 12.31 8.39 -2.56
CA ALA A 163 12.92 7.49 -1.57
C ALA A 163 12.34 7.70 -0.15
N ALA A 164 11.99 8.93 0.20
CA ALA A 164 11.37 9.28 1.47
C ALA A 164 9.95 8.68 1.59
N GLN A 165 9.09 8.87 0.59
CA GLN A 165 7.75 8.26 0.56
C GLN A 165 7.80 6.73 0.63
N ARG A 166 8.77 6.09 -0.06
CA ARG A 166 8.98 4.64 0.06
C ARG A 166 9.46 4.20 1.45
N ALA A 167 10.24 5.02 2.15
CA ALA A 167 10.67 4.72 3.50
C ALA A 167 9.51 4.84 4.49
N GLU A 168 8.74 5.94 4.40
CA GLU A 168 7.55 6.18 5.20
C GLU A 168 6.51 5.07 5.04
N ALA A 169 6.18 4.68 3.81
CA ALA A 169 5.29 3.55 3.56
C ALA A 169 5.78 2.27 4.23
N ARG A 170 7.08 1.95 4.13
CA ARG A 170 7.62 0.73 4.76
C ARG A 170 7.56 0.77 6.28
N VAL A 171 7.76 1.93 6.91
CA VAL A 171 7.57 2.09 8.36
C VAL A 171 6.10 1.88 8.73
N ALA A 172 5.18 2.55 8.03
CA ALA A 172 3.74 2.43 8.27
C ALA A 172 3.18 1.01 8.07
N ALA A 173 3.86 0.17 7.28
CA ALA A 173 3.49 -1.24 7.11
C ALA A 173 3.88 -2.13 8.31
N LEU A 174 4.83 -1.68 9.14
CA LEU A 174 5.41 -2.44 10.26
C LEU A 174 4.84 -2.02 11.62
N ASP A 175 4.18 -0.86 11.70
CA ASP A 175 3.46 -0.36 12.88
C ASP A 175 2.06 -1.01 13.05
#